data_AF-A0A3M1J5R6-F1
#
_entry.id   AF-A0A3M1J5R6-F1
#
_cell.length_a   1.000
_cell.length_b   1.000
_cell.length_c   1.000
_cell.angle_alpha   90.00
_cell.angle_beta   90.00
_cell.angle_gamma   90.00
#
_symmetry.space_group_name_H-M   'P 1'
#
loop_
_entity.id
_entity.type
_entity.pdbx_description
1 polymer ?
#
loop_
_entity_poly.entity_id
_entity_poly.type
_entity_poly.pdbx_seq_one_letter_code
_entity_poly.pdbx_strand_id
1 'polypeptide(L)'
;MSAPRNVSSFDIIGPIMVGPSSSHTAGAVRLGLLGRAILGAPPTEALIELHGSFAHTGQGHGTDRAIVAGLLGMPPDDERIRASFAAAQAAGLNFRFEEVDLGDDA
;
A
#
# COMPACT_ATOMS: atom_id res chain seq x y z
N MET A 1 -8.61 26.38 -20.46
CA MET A 1 -8.97 26.71 -19.06
C MET A 1 -9.50 25.43 -18.43
N SER A 2 -8.79 24.85 -17.46
CA SER A 2 -9.24 23.63 -16.76
C SER A 2 -10.36 24.02 -15.78
N ALA A 3 -11.44 23.25 -15.74
CA ALA A 3 -12.55 23.49 -14.81
C ALA A 3 -12.04 23.44 -13.36
N PRO A 4 -12.60 24.27 -12.44
CA PRO A 4 -12.22 24.22 -11.04
C PRO A 4 -12.48 22.82 -10.48
N ARG A 5 -11.46 22.23 -9.83
CA ARG A 5 -11.63 20.99 -9.06
C ARG A 5 -12.57 21.28 -7.89
N ASN A 6 -13.77 20.74 -7.95
CA ASN A 6 -14.66 20.71 -6.79
C ASN A 6 -14.05 19.77 -5.76
N VAL A 7 -13.46 20.34 -4.71
CA VAL A 7 -12.95 19.59 -3.55
C VAL A 7 -14.09 19.49 -2.53
N SER A 8 -14.50 18.27 -2.24
CA SER A 8 -15.51 17.95 -1.24
C SER A 8 -14.90 18.05 0.17
N SER A 9 -15.72 18.34 1.18
CA SER A 9 -15.30 18.22 2.59
C SER A 9 -14.81 16.79 2.91
N PHE A 10 -15.32 15.78 2.21
CA PHE A 10 -14.87 14.39 2.31
C PHE A 10 -13.49 14.12 1.69
N ASP A 11 -12.98 15.00 0.83
CA ASP A 11 -11.62 14.91 0.29
C ASP A 11 -10.58 15.50 1.26
N ILE A 12 -11.03 16.41 2.14
CA ILE A 12 -10.20 17.07 3.16
C ILE A 12 -10.12 16.20 4.43
N ILE A 13 -11.21 15.55 4.79
CA ILE A 13 -11.24 14.57 5.88
C ILE A 13 -10.60 13.29 5.36
N GLY A 14 -9.32 13.08 5.70
CA GLY A 14 -8.58 11.88 5.32
C GLY A 14 -9.34 10.59 5.69
N PRO A 15 -9.13 9.49 4.95
CA PRO A 15 -9.83 8.24 5.20
C PRO A 15 -9.59 7.74 6.62
N ILE A 16 -10.61 7.08 7.20
CA ILE A 16 -10.42 6.29 8.42
C ILE A 16 -9.39 5.21 8.11
N MET A 17 -8.36 5.10 8.94
CA MET A 17 -7.22 4.24 8.70
C MET A 17 -6.52 3.85 10.00
N VAL A 18 -5.68 2.83 9.90
CA VAL A 18 -4.82 2.41 11.01
C VAL A 18 -3.40 2.98 10.82
N GLY A 19 -3.01 3.99 11.60
CA GLY A 19 -1.65 4.54 11.60
C GLY A 19 -1.59 6.07 11.60
N PRO A 20 -0.40 6.67 11.78
CA PRO A 20 -0.25 8.13 11.91
C PRO A 20 -0.28 8.88 10.55
N SER A 21 -0.11 8.18 9.42
CA SER A 21 0.05 8.78 8.09
C SER A 21 -0.86 8.16 7.03
N SER A 22 -1.68 8.98 6.39
CA SER A 22 -2.68 8.55 5.39
C SER A 22 -2.11 8.18 4.05
N SER A 23 -1.02 8.82 3.63
CA SER A 23 -0.35 8.48 2.38
C SER A 23 0.41 7.15 2.49
N HIS A 24 1.17 6.96 3.56
CA HIS A 24 2.08 5.81 3.71
C HIS A 24 1.37 4.55 4.21
N THR A 25 0.18 4.67 4.80
CA THR A 25 -0.61 3.49 5.20
C THR A 25 -1.82 3.28 4.30
N ALA A 26 -2.79 4.20 4.27
CA ALA A 26 -4.00 3.98 3.48
C ALA A 26 -3.73 3.97 1.97
N GLY A 27 -2.83 4.84 1.48
CA GLY A 27 -2.36 4.81 0.09
C GLY A 27 -1.67 3.49 -0.27
N ALA A 28 -0.75 3.05 0.58
CA ALA A 28 -0.02 1.79 0.41
C ALA A 28 -0.94 0.54 0.41
N VAL A 29 -1.93 0.47 1.31
CA VAL A 29 -2.95 -0.61 1.28
C VAL A 29 -3.70 -0.61 -0.04
N ARG A 30 -4.10 0.57 -0.53
CA ARG A 30 -4.82 0.68 -1.81
C ARG A 30 -3.98 0.22 -3.00
N LEU A 31 -2.67 0.47 -3.00
CA LEU A 31 -1.77 -0.04 -4.03
C LEU A 31 -1.71 -1.57 -4.02
N GLY A 32 -1.60 -2.19 -2.84
CA GLY A 32 -1.67 -3.66 -2.72
C GLY A 32 -3.00 -4.24 -3.18
N LEU A 33 -4.13 -3.61 -2.81
CA LEU A 33 -5.47 -4.00 -3.26
C LEU A 33 -5.61 -3.92 -4.78
N LEU A 34 -5.06 -2.87 -5.39
CA LEU A 34 -5.05 -2.71 -6.84
C LEU A 34 -4.26 -3.84 -7.52
N GLY A 35 -3.05 -4.14 -7.03
CA GLY A 35 -2.25 -5.25 -7.56
C GLY A 35 -2.98 -6.59 -7.49
N ARG A 36 -3.61 -6.88 -6.34
CA ARG A 36 -4.46 -8.07 -6.16
C ARG A 36 -5.64 -8.09 -7.14
N ALA A 37 -6.30 -6.95 -7.32
CA ALA A 37 -7.45 -6.84 -8.23
C ALA A 37 -7.06 -7.06 -9.69
N ILE A 38 -5.90 -6.56 -10.12
CA ILE A 38 -5.34 -6.79 -11.45
C ILE A 38 -5.04 -8.29 -11.66
N LEU A 39 -4.47 -8.95 -10.65
CA LEU A 39 -4.22 -10.40 -10.70
C LEU A 39 -5.53 -11.21 -10.72
N GLY A 40 -6.59 -10.73 -10.08
CA GLY A 40 -7.90 -11.39 -10.02
C GLY A 40 -7.96 -12.61 -9.08
N ALA A 41 -6.89 -12.89 -8.35
CA ALA A 41 -6.78 -14.03 -7.42
C ALA A 41 -5.89 -13.66 -6.22
N PRO A 42 -5.94 -14.43 -5.11
CA PRO A 42 -4.98 -14.28 -4.02
C PRO A 42 -3.55 -14.56 -4.52
N PRO A 43 -2.59 -13.62 -4.36
CA PRO A 43 -1.21 -13.86 -4.77
C PRO A 43 -0.52 -14.88 -3.85
N THR A 44 0.35 -15.70 -4.42
CA THR A 44 1.26 -16.60 -3.68
C THR A 44 2.68 -16.07 -3.63
N GLU A 45 3.05 -15.21 -4.58
CA GLU A 45 4.34 -14.53 -4.64
C GLU A 45 4.16 -13.06 -5.01
N ALA A 46 4.97 -12.18 -4.41
CA ALA A 46 5.03 -10.76 -4.74
C ALA A 46 6.47 -10.22 -4.69
N LEU A 47 6.90 -9.61 -5.79
CA LEU A 47 8.05 -8.71 -5.81
C LEU A 47 7.52 -7.28 -5.68
N ILE A 48 8.01 -6.54 -4.69
CA ILE A 48 7.57 -5.18 -4.40
C ILE A 48 8.78 -4.26 -4.53
N GLU A 49 8.84 -3.53 -5.64
CA GLU A 49 9.93 -2.60 -5.92
C GLU A 49 9.50 -1.18 -5.55
N LEU A 50 10.30 -0.50 -4.73
CA LEU A 50 10.04 0.86 -4.26
C LEU A 50 11.05 1.83 -4.86
N HIS A 51 10.54 2.97 -5.35
CA HIS A 51 11.34 4.02 -5.97
C HIS A 51 11.21 5.36 -5.21
N GLY A 52 12.26 6.18 -5.25
CA GLY A 52 12.26 7.55 -4.74
C GLY A 52 11.90 7.66 -3.26
N SER A 53 10.93 8.52 -2.93
CA SER A 53 10.51 8.76 -1.54
C SER A 53 9.91 7.50 -0.89
N PHE A 54 9.32 6.59 -1.67
CA PHE A 54 8.79 5.32 -1.17
C PHE A 54 9.88 4.34 -0.76
N ALA A 55 11.04 4.35 -1.42
CA ALA A 55 12.18 3.54 -1.00
C ALA A 55 12.71 4.01 0.35
N HIS A 56 12.94 5.32 0.49
CA HIS A 56 13.51 5.93 1.69
C HIS A 56 12.65 5.77 2.97
N THR A 57 11.33 5.71 2.83
CA THR A 57 10.39 5.60 3.96
C THR A 57 9.57 4.30 3.95
N GLY A 58 9.94 3.34 3.11
CA GLY A 58 9.16 2.11 2.88
C GLY A 58 9.38 1.04 3.94
N GLN A 59 10.64 0.66 4.13
CA GLN A 59 11.07 -0.40 5.06
C GLN A 59 10.97 0.07 6.52
N GLY A 60 10.31 -0.71 7.38
CA GLY A 60 10.28 -0.48 8.83
C GLY A 60 9.38 0.67 9.31
N HIS A 61 8.74 1.41 8.41
CA HIS A 61 7.85 2.53 8.73
C HIS A 61 6.36 2.22 8.49
N GLY A 62 6.03 0.94 8.25
CA GLY A 62 4.66 0.46 8.11
C GLY A 62 4.09 0.51 6.70
N THR A 63 4.76 1.19 5.76
CA THR A 63 4.40 1.20 4.32
C THR A 63 4.51 -0.21 3.73
N ASP A 64 5.59 -0.90 4.06
CA ASP A 64 5.83 -2.32 3.72
C ASP A 64 4.68 -3.23 4.18
N ARG A 65 4.28 -3.10 5.44
CA ARG A 65 3.16 -3.84 6.03
C ARG A 65 1.84 -3.48 5.37
N ALA A 66 1.63 -2.21 5.05
CA ALA A 66 0.43 -1.73 4.38
C ALA A 66 0.27 -2.29 2.96
N ILE A 67 1.35 -2.31 2.16
CA ILE A 67 1.31 -2.94 0.81
C ILE A 67 0.96 -4.42 0.94
N VAL A 68 1.63 -5.15 1.83
CA VAL A 68 1.36 -6.59 2.05
C VAL A 68 -0.08 -6.81 2.53
N ALA A 69 -0.61 -5.96 3.42
CA ALA A 69 -2.00 -6.03 3.86
C ALA A 69 -2.98 -5.88 2.68
N GLY A 70 -2.70 -4.94 1.77
CA GLY A 70 -3.49 -4.76 0.54
C GLY A 70 -3.45 -5.98 -0.37
N LEU A 71 -2.27 -6.60 -0.56
CA LEU A 71 -2.13 -7.84 -1.33
C LEU A 71 -2.94 -9.01 -0.73
N LEU A 72 -3.08 -9.02 0.60
CA LEU A 72 -3.93 -9.98 1.33
C LEU A 72 -5.43 -9.65 1.26
N GLY A 73 -5.81 -8.50 0.69
CA GLY A 73 -7.20 -8.09 0.54
C GLY A 73 -7.76 -7.32 1.74
N MET A 74 -6.91 -6.81 2.63
CA MET A 74 -7.34 -6.02 3.79
C MET A 74 -7.72 -4.58 3.38
N PRO A 75 -8.80 -4.01 3.92
CA PRO A 75 -9.10 -2.59 3.73
C PRO A 75 -8.20 -1.67 4.59
N PRO A 76 -8.08 -0.36 4.28
CA PRO A 76 -7.17 0.58 4.98
C PRO A 76 -7.42 0.79 6.48
N ASP A 77 -8.61 0.45 6.96
CA ASP A 77 -9.04 0.53 8.36
C ASP A 77 -8.91 -0.80 9.12
N ASP A 78 -8.37 -1.84 8.48
CA ASP A 78 -8.18 -3.15 9.10
C ASP A 78 -7.07 -3.13 10.16
N GLU A 79 -7.42 -3.45 11.40
CA GLU A 79 -6.45 -3.48 12.52
C GLU A 79 -5.31 -4.49 12.30
N ARG A 80 -5.53 -5.52 11.46
CA ARG A 80 -4.53 -6.54 11.13
C ARG A 80 -3.40 -6.03 10.26
N ILE A 81 -3.48 -4.81 9.70
CA ILE A 81 -2.41 -4.21 8.90
C ILE A 81 -1.06 -4.28 9.63
N ARG A 82 -1.04 -4.04 10.95
CA ARG A 82 0.19 -4.09 11.75
C ARG A 82 0.81 -5.49 11.80
N ALA A 83 0.02 -6.54 11.61
CA ALA A 83 0.43 -7.94 11.64
C ALA A 83 0.44 -8.58 10.23
N SER A 84 0.43 -7.77 9.16
CA SER A 84 0.25 -8.26 7.79
C SER A 84 1.33 -9.26 7.34
N PHE A 85 2.56 -9.15 7.83
CA PHE A 85 3.62 -10.13 7.52
C PHE A 85 3.33 -11.51 8.11
N ALA A 86 2.84 -11.57 9.36
CA ALA A 86 2.42 -12.84 9.96
C ALA A 86 1.18 -13.39 9.25
N ALA A 87 0.24 -12.52 8.86
CA ALA A 87 -0.92 -12.90 8.05
C ALA A 87 -0.52 -13.42 6.66
N ALA A 88 0.51 -12.84 6.04
CA ALA A 88 1.05 -13.29 4.75
C ALA A 88 1.65 -14.68 4.86
N GLN A 89 2.45 -14.93 5.90
CA GLN A 89 2.97 -16.27 6.19
C GLN A 89 1.84 -17.30 6.37
N ALA A 90 0.81 -16.96 7.15
CA ALA A 90 -0.34 -17.83 7.36
C ALA A 90 -1.16 -18.08 6.08
N ALA A 91 -1.19 -17.11 5.17
CA ALA A 91 -1.87 -17.21 3.88
C ALA A 91 -1.02 -17.85 2.78
N GLY A 92 0.26 -18.17 3.05
CA GLY A 92 1.18 -18.72 2.06
C GLY A 92 1.65 -17.71 1.00
N LEU A 93 1.59 -16.40 1.29
CA LEU A 93 2.13 -15.36 0.43
C LEU A 93 3.60 -15.13 0.74
N ASN A 94 4.48 -15.51 -0.19
CA ASN A 94 5.88 -15.16 -0.17
C ASN A 94 6.06 -13.76 -0.79
N PHE A 95 6.85 -12.89 -0.17
CA PHE A 95 7.11 -11.57 -0.72
C PHE A 95 8.53 -11.11 -0.44
N ARG A 96 9.05 -10.24 -1.29
CA ARG A 96 10.30 -9.53 -1.06
C ARG A 96 10.19 -8.09 -1.53
N PHE A 97 10.97 -7.24 -0.91
CA PHE A 97 11.06 -5.83 -1.22
C PHE A 97 12.43 -5.51 -1.78
N GLU A 98 12.46 -4.70 -2.83
CA GLU A 98 13.68 -4.24 -3.46
C GLU A 98 13.57 -2.72 -3.68
N GLU A 99 14.70 -2.02 -3.60
CA GLU A 99 14.76 -0.62 -4.01
C GLU A 99 15.13 -0.58 -5.49
N VAL A 100 14.43 0.27 -6.25
CA VAL A 100 14.67 0.44 -7.68
C VAL A 100 14.80 1.93 -8.02
N ASP A 101 15.73 2.25 -8.90
CA ASP A 101 15.83 3.56 -9.51
C ASP A 101 15.19 3.52 -10.91
N LEU A 102 14.06 4.21 -11.07
CA LEU A 102 13.32 4.30 -12.33
C LEU A 102 13.75 5.53 -13.16
N GLY A 103 14.65 6.37 -12.63
CA GLY A 103 15.03 7.65 -13.23
C GLY A 103 14.00 8.77 -13.01
N ASP A 104 14.35 9.99 -13.40
CA ASP A 104 13.54 11.21 -13.16
C ASP A 104 12.26 11.30 -14.03
N ASP A 105 12.12 10.45 -15.05
CA ASP A 105 11.02 10.46 -16.02
C ASP A 105 9.87 9.48 -15.67
N ALA A 106 9.90 8.86 -14.49
CA ALA A 106 8.93 7.86 -14.02
C ALA A 106 7.59 8.45 -13.54
#